data_AF-A0A2S5N049-F1
#
_entry.id   AF-A0A2S5N049-F1
#
_cell.length_a   1.000
_cell.length_b   1.000
_cell.length_c   1.000
_cell.angle_alpha   90.00
_cell.angle_beta   90.00
_cell.angle_gamma   90.00
#
_symmetry.space_group_name_H-M   'P 1'
#
loop_
_entity.id
_entity.type
_entity.pdbx_description
1 polymer ?
#
loop_
_entity_poly.entity_id
_entity_poly.type
_entity_poly.pdbx_seq_one_letter_code
_entity_poly.pdbx_strand_id
1 'polypeptide(L)' 'MEYGLLRFFHVLGAVLIGAGLIGVWLADLRSRQLSELKPFSEAVRNIAVFYDGLVVPGALLLLISGTWMIVKFY' A
#
# COMPACT_ATOMS: atom_id res chain seq x y z
N MET A 1 -18.79 -16.98 9.37
CA MET A 1 -18.41 -15.56 9.59
C MET A 1 -16.91 -15.34 9.42
N GLU A 2 -16.05 -16.21 9.97
CA GLU A 2 -14.58 -16.06 9.90
C GLU A 2 -14.02 -15.92 8.47
N TYR A 3 -14.40 -16.81 7.54
CA TYR A 3 -13.98 -16.70 6.13
C TYR A 3 -14.34 -15.35 5.49
N GLY A 4 -15.55 -14.84 5.79
CA GLY A 4 -16.00 -13.55 5.26
C GLY A 4 -15.15 -12.38 5.76
N LEU A 5 -14.78 -12.38 7.04
CA LEU A 5 -13.89 -11.38 7.64
C LEU A 5 -12.49 -11.47 7.02
N LEU A 6 -11.93 -12.67 6.88
CA LEU A 6 -10.62 -12.87 6.28
C LEU A 6 -10.60 -12.41 4.82
N ARG A 7 -11.62 -12.75 4.04
CA ARG A 7 -11.77 -12.29 2.66
C ARG A 7 -11.88 -10.77 2.59
N PHE A 8 -12.63 -10.15 3.50
CA PHE A 8 -12.73 -8.70 3.58
C PHE A 8 -11.35 -8.07 3.82
N PHE A 9 -10.61 -8.53 4.82
CA PHE A 9 -9.26 -8.05 5.07
C PHE A 9 -8.35 -8.30 3.88
N HIS A 10 -8.41 -9.47 3.24
CA HIS A 10 -7.59 -9.76 2.07
C HIS A 10 -7.80 -8.77 0.92
N VAL A 11 -9.06 -8.45 0.61
CA VAL A 11 -9.40 -7.44 -0.41
C VAL A 11 -8.98 -6.04 0.05
N LEU A 12 -9.19 -5.70 1.32
CA LEU A 12 -8.74 -4.42 1.88
C LEU A 12 -7.22 -4.26 1.73
N GLY A 13 -6.45 -5.30 2.03
CA GLY A 13 -5.00 -5.32 1.85
C GLY A 13 -4.61 -5.04 0.39
N ALA A 14 -5.30 -5.66 -0.57
CA ALA A 14 -5.07 -5.41 -2.00
C ALA A 14 -5.37 -3.96 -2.38
N VAL A 15 -6.47 -3.39 -1.86
CA VAL A 15 -6.83 -1.98 -2.08
C VAL A 15 -5.78 -1.04 -1.48
N LEU A 16 -5.28 -1.31 -0.27
CA LEU A 16 -4.24 -0.50 0.37
C LEU A 16 -2.93 -0.51 -0.43
N ILE A 17 -2.52 -1.70 -0.92
CA ILE A 17 -1.36 -1.82 -1.80
C ILE A 17 -1.57 -0.97 -3.06
N GLY A 18 -2.71 -1.13 -3.74
CA GLY A 18 -3.02 -0.40 -4.96
C GLY A 18 -3.02 1.12 -4.74
N ALA A 19 -3.68 1.60 -3.69
CA ALA A 19 -3.72 3.02 -3.35
C ALA A 19 -2.32 3.56 -3.00
N GLY A 20 -1.53 2.81 -2.24
CA GLY A 20 -0.16 3.16 -1.90
C GLY A 20 0.74 3.24 -3.14
N LEU A 21 0.67 2.26 -4.05
CA LEU A 21 1.46 2.26 -5.29
C LEU A 21 1.06 3.40 -6.23
N ILE A 22 -0.22 3.72 -6.35
CA ILE A 22 -0.69 4.90 -7.09
C ILE A 22 -0.12 6.18 -6.46
N GLY A 23 -0.15 6.29 -5.13
CA GLY A 23 0.43 7.43 -4.41
C GLY A 23 1.93 7.59 -4.63
N VAL A 24 2.68 6.49 -4.54
CA VAL A 24 4.12 6.43 -4.87
C VAL A 24 4.36 6.90 -6.30
N TRP A 25 3.59 6.38 -7.26
CA TRP A 25 3.74 6.72 -8.66
C TRP A 25 3.46 8.20 -8.94
N LEU A 26 2.38 8.75 -8.39
CA LEU A 26 2.05 10.16 -8.52
C LEU A 26 3.13 11.06 -7.89
N ALA A 27 3.65 10.68 -6.73
CA ALA A 27 4.71 11.42 -6.05
C ALA A 27 6.04 11.39 -6.83
N ASP A 28 6.40 10.25 -7.42
CA ASP A 28 7.57 10.09 -8.32
C ASP A 28 7.42 10.90 -9.61
N LEU A 29 6.25 10.89 -10.25
CA LEU A 29 5.99 11.74 -11.42
C LEU A 29 6.13 13.23 -11.07
N ARG A 30 5.59 13.64 -9.92
CA ARG A 30 5.68 15.02 -9.44
C ARG A 30 7.11 15.43 -9.11
N SER A 31 7.91 14.58 -8.46
CA SER A 31 9.29 14.91 -8.11
C SER A 31 10.15 15.19 -9.35
N ARG A 32 9.87 14.54 -10.48
CA ARG A 32 10.58 14.75 -11.75
C ARG A 32 10.29 16.09 -12.42
N GLN A 33 9.18 16.74 -12.06
CA GLN A 33 8.76 18.02 -12.64
C GLN A 33 9.21 19.23 -11.80
N LEU A 34 9.72 19.00 -10.59
CA LEU A 34 10.09 20.04 -9.64
C LEU A 34 11.58 20.37 -9.75
N SER A 35 11.90 21.66 -9.86
CA SER A 35 13.27 22.18 -9.92
C SER A 35 13.76 22.72 -8.58
N GLU A 36 12.84 23.15 -7.71
CA GLU A 36 13.18 23.66 -6.38
C GLU A 36 13.37 22.52 -5.38
N LEU A 37 14.47 22.60 -4.60
CA LEU A 37 14.89 21.55 -3.67
C LEU A 37 13.82 21.21 -2.62
N LYS A 38 13.14 22.23 -2.08
CA LYS A 38 12.16 22.04 -1.00
C LYS A 38 10.94 21.21 -1.47
N PRO A 39 10.17 21.62 -2.50
CA PRO A 39 9.05 20.82 -2.97
C PRO A 39 9.51 19.46 -3.54
N PHE A 40 10.71 19.37 -4.12
CA PHE A 40 11.30 18.10 -4.52
C PHE A 40 11.45 17.15 -3.33
N SER A 41 12.06 17.62 -2.22
CA SER A 41 12.25 16.82 -1.01
C SER A 41 10.93 16.37 -0.38
N GLU A 42 9.87 17.18 -0.48
CA GLU A 42 8.53 16.82 -0.01
C GLU A 42 7.90 15.73 -0.90
N ALA A 43 8.05 15.82 -2.22
CA ALA A 43 7.59 14.80 -3.14
C ALA A 43 8.30 13.45 -2.89
N VAL A 44 9.62 13.47 -2.69
CA VAL A 44 10.40 12.26 -2.33
C VAL A 44 9.97 11.71 -0.97
N ARG A 45 9.76 12.56 0.04
CA ARG A 45 9.24 12.11 1.34
C ARG A 45 7.86 11.46 1.21
N ASN A 46 7.00 12.00 0.36
CA ASN A 46 5.68 11.43 0.14
C ASN A 46 5.74 10.03 -0.49
N ILE A 47 6.74 9.74 -1.33
CA ILE A 47 6.98 8.37 -1.82
C ILE A 47 7.17 7.41 -0.65
N ALA A 48 8.06 7.75 0.30
CA ALA A 48 8.29 6.93 1.49
C ALA A 48 7.03 6.80 2.34
N VAL A 49 6.27 7.88 2.54
CA VAL A 49 5.02 7.85 3.30
C VAL A 49 3.98 6.93 2.66
N PHE A 50 3.81 6.97 1.34
CA PHE A 50 2.88 6.06 0.65
C PHE A 50 3.36 4.61 0.69
N TYR A 51 4.65 4.37 0.53
CA TYR A 51 5.20 3.01 0.57
C TYR A 51 5.12 2.41 1.99
N ASP A 52 5.72 3.06 2.98
CA ASP A 52 5.79 2.58 4.36
C ASP A 52 4.43 2.66 5.07
N GLY A 53 3.61 3.66 4.72
CA GLY A 53 2.33 3.91 5.38
C GLY A 53 1.14 3.17 4.77
N LEU A 54 1.18 2.80 3.49
CA LEU A 54 0.06 2.11 2.81
C LEU A 54 0.46 0.78 2.18
N VAL A 55 1.51 0.77 1.36
CA VAL A 55 1.91 -0.44 0.62
C VAL A 55 2.33 -1.56 1.57
N VAL A 56 3.25 -1.28 2.49
CA VAL A 56 3.77 -2.29 3.43
C VAL A 56 2.67 -2.82 4.36
N PRO A 57 1.86 -1.97 5.03
CA PRO A 57 0.73 -2.45 5.83
C PRO A 57 -0.30 -3.24 5.02
N GLY A 58 -0.60 -2.79 3.79
CA GLY A 58 -1.51 -3.50 2.89
C GLY A 58 -0.98 -4.89 2.51
N ALA A 59 0.32 -5.01 2.24
CA ALA A 59 0.98 -6.29 1.93
C ALA A 59 0.96 -7.24 3.12
N LEU A 60 1.26 -6.77 4.33
CA LEU A 60 1.19 -7.58 5.55
C LEU A 60 -0.24 -8.07 5.81
N LEU A 61 -1.22 -7.19 5.67
CA LEU A 61 -2.62 -7.51 5.90
C LEU A 61 -3.16 -8.52 4.86
N LEU A 62 -2.78 -8.35 3.59
CA LEU A 62 -3.10 -9.30 2.51
C LEU A 62 -2.45 -10.67 2.74
N LEU A 63 -1.17 -10.69 3.10
CA LEU A 63 -0.41 -11.92 3.36
C LEU A 63 -1.01 -12.70 4.53
N ILE A 64 -1.18 -12.06 5.69
CA ILE A 64 -1.70 -12.71 6.90
C ILE A 64 -3.09 -13.27 6.66
N SER A 65 -4.00 -12.46 6.08
CA SER A 65 -5.37 -12.91 5.79
C SER A 65 -5.40 -14.03 4.75
N GLY A 66 -4.58 -13.95 3.70
CA GLY A 66 -4.47 -14.97 2.66
C GLY A 66 -3.94 -16.29 3.18
N THR A 67 -2.82 -16.25 3.92
CA THR A 67 -2.23 -17.44 4.53
C THR A 67 -3.20 -18.09 5.52
N TRP A 68 -3.92 -17.30 6.33
CA TRP A 68 -4.90 -17.87 7.26
C TRP A 68 -6.09 -18.50 6.54
N MET A 69 -6.57 -17.90 5.44
CA MET A 69 -7.60 -18.52 4.61
C MET A 69 -7.15 -19.86 4.05
N ILE A 70 -5.91 -19.96 3.57
CA ILE A 70 -5.34 -21.23 3.11
C ILE A 70 -5.36 -22.24 4.25
N VAL A 71 -4.63 -21.98 5.34
CA VAL A 71 -4.49 -22.94 6.46
C VAL A 71 -5.82 -23.44 7.04
N LYS A 72 -6.87 -22.61 7.04
CA LYS A 72 -8.16 -22.96 7.64
C LYS A 72 -9.19 -23.55 6.67
N PHE A 73 -9.15 -23.18 5.39
CA PHE A 73 -10.25 -23.49 4.46
C PHE A 73 -9.79 -24.21 3.17
N TYR A 74 -8.48 -24.33 2.92
CA TYR A 74 -7.91 -24.97 1.72
C TYR A 74 -6.78 -25.92 2.07
#